data_AF-A0A927XBL3-F1
#
_entry.id   AF-A0A927XBL3-F1
#
_cell.length_a   1.000
_cell.length_b   1.000
_cell.length_c   1.000
_cell.angle_alpha   90.00
_cell.angle_beta   90.00
_cell.angle_gamma   90.00
#
_symmetry.space_group_name_H-M   'P 1'
#
loop_
_entity.id
_entity.type
_entity.pdbx_description
1 polymer ?
#
loop_
_entity_poly.entity_id
_entity_poly.type
_entity_poly.pdbx_seq_one_letter_code
_entity_poly.pdbx_strand_id
1 'polypeptide(L)'
;MIEKSIYIDLNIDKDPYIKNITDDKIINITGESGSGKSFFSDKYIKDDNYIVIDTDIVFSNKLSANLESVELRTIFSDKQKDYLIANFDEFYLKVLDYFKDSNKTLVIDSAQYRNIKDYSILKGKVIVMRTSINTCYQRLLNRWKLKNKYNEEEFQKYATRKKGIFEWYHSLNKFIEEISKIN
;
A
#
# COMPACT_ATOMS: atom_id res chain seq x y z
N MET A 1 -8.30 25.88 18.75
CA MET A 1 -8.32 24.42 18.47
C MET A 1 -7.23 24.15 17.45
N ILE A 2 -6.27 23.27 17.75
CA ILE A 2 -5.28 22.85 16.76
C ILE A 2 -5.98 21.83 15.87
N GLU A 3 -6.20 22.20 14.62
CA GLU A 3 -6.73 21.28 13.60
C GLU A 3 -5.78 20.08 13.52
N LYS A 4 -6.26 18.87 13.86
CA LYS A 4 -5.44 17.66 13.79
C LYS A 4 -5.13 17.39 12.32
N SER A 5 -3.92 17.76 11.90
CA SER A 5 -3.44 17.52 10.54
C SER A 5 -3.61 16.06 10.14
N ILE A 6 -4.37 15.84 9.06
CA ILE A 6 -4.60 14.53 8.44
C ILE A 6 -3.32 13.97 7.80
N TYR A 7 -2.32 14.80 7.55
CA TYR A 7 -1.08 14.44 6.86
C TYR A 7 -0.18 13.52 7.68
N ILE A 8 0.61 12.73 6.96
CA ILE A 8 1.75 11.99 7.47
C ILE A 8 2.85 12.99 7.81
N ASP A 9 3.41 12.83 9.00
CA ASP A 9 4.46 13.68 9.54
C ASP A 9 5.84 13.05 9.34
N LEU A 10 6.90 13.85 9.34
CA LEU A 10 8.27 13.35 9.26
C LEU A 10 8.69 12.58 10.51
N ASN A 11 8.21 13.00 11.70
CA ASN A 11 8.70 12.56 13.00
C ASN A 11 7.61 12.03 13.94
N ILE A 12 6.34 12.38 13.71
CA ILE A 12 5.24 12.06 14.63
C ILE A 12 4.38 10.95 14.04
N ASP A 13 4.40 9.77 14.68
CA ASP A 13 3.46 8.70 14.36
C ASP A 13 2.02 9.14 14.71
N LYS A 14 1.09 8.88 13.80
CA LYS A 14 -0.34 9.16 13.98
C LYS A 14 -1.15 7.90 13.73
N ASP A 15 -2.33 7.83 14.34
CA ASP A 15 -3.31 6.78 14.05
C ASP A 15 -3.65 6.73 12.57
N PRO A 16 -4.01 5.57 12.00
CA PRO A 16 -4.44 5.50 10.60
C PRO A 16 -5.56 6.51 10.30
N TYR A 17 -5.49 7.16 9.13
CA TYR A 17 -6.61 7.93 8.60
C TYR A 17 -7.56 6.96 7.89
N ILE A 18 -8.85 7.02 8.24
CA ILE A 18 -9.88 6.11 7.72
C ILE A 18 -10.99 6.95 7.10
N LYS A 19 -11.34 6.66 5.85
CA LYS A 19 -12.42 7.31 5.11
C LYS A 19 -13.27 6.26 4.40
N ASN A 20 -14.58 6.31 4.60
CA ASN A 20 -15.51 5.56 3.75
C ASN A 20 -15.79 6.39 2.50
N ILE A 21 -15.66 5.76 1.33
CA ILE A 21 -15.88 6.36 0.00
C ILE A 21 -17.22 5.88 -0.57
N THR A 22 -17.49 4.58 -0.48
CA THR A 22 -18.79 3.97 -0.82
C THR A 22 -19.06 2.79 0.13
N ASP A 23 -20.25 2.18 0.02
CA ASP A 23 -20.65 1.01 0.81
C ASP A 23 -20.19 -0.33 0.23
N ASP A 24 -19.37 -0.31 -0.83
CA ASP A 24 -18.81 -1.52 -1.43
C ASP A 24 -17.96 -2.32 -0.42
N LYS A 25 -17.97 -3.65 -0.55
CA LYS A 25 -17.16 -4.57 0.27
C LYS A 25 -15.68 -4.54 -0.14
N ILE A 26 -15.07 -3.37 -0.10
CA ILE A 26 -13.69 -3.11 -0.51
C ILE A 26 -12.96 -2.36 0.61
N ILE A 27 -11.72 -2.75 0.90
CA ILE A 27 -10.83 -2.08 1.85
C ILE A 27 -9.49 -1.81 1.15
N ASN A 28 -9.21 -0.54 0.93
CA ASN A 28 -7.97 -0.03 0.34
C ASN A 28 -7.00 0.32 1.47
N ILE A 29 -5.84 -0.34 1.52
CA ILE A 29 -4.82 -0.10 2.55
C ILE A 29 -3.58 0.49 1.88
N THR A 30 -3.21 1.69 2.32
CA THR A 30 -2.02 2.40 1.83
C THR A 30 -1.22 3.04 2.97
N GLY A 31 -0.06 3.60 2.64
CA GLY A 31 1.00 3.93 3.59
C GLY A 31 2.37 3.69 2.99
N GLU A 32 3.37 4.42 3.46
CA GLU A 32 4.73 4.25 2.99
C GLU A 32 5.34 2.88 3.35
N SER A 33 6.42 2.50 2.68
CA SER A 33 7.13 1.27 3.02
C SER A 33 7.66 1.36 4.46
N GLY A 34 7.37 0.37 5.31
CA GLY A 34 7.71 0.42 6.75
C GLY A 34 6.60 0.96 7.67
N SER A 35 5.48 1.45 7.13
CA SER A 35 4.33 1.97 7.90
C SER A 35 3.49 0.92 8.62
N GLY A 36 3.73 -0.38 8.35
CA GLY A 36 2.98 -1.46 8.98
C GLY A 36 1.72 -1.91 8.26
N LYS A 37 1.49 -1.50 6.99
CA LYS A 37 0.37 -1.99 6.16
C LYS A 37 0.19 -3.51 6.20
N SER A 38 1.25 -4.26 5.86
CA SER A 38 1.20 -5.72 5.82
C SER A 38 0.87 -6.34 7.19
N PHE A 39 1.34 -5.73 8.29
CA PHE A 39 0.96 -6.17 9.63
C PHE A 39 -0.51 -5.89 9.94
N PHE A 40 -1.03 -4.76 9.45
CA PHE A 40 -2.43 -4.41 9.59
C PHE A 40 -3.36 -5.28 8.72
N SER A 41 -2.91 -5.68 7.53
CA SER A 41 -3.67 -6.53 6.60
C SER A 41 -3.58 -8.02 6.93
N ASP A 42 -2.62 -8.44 7.75
CA ASP A 42 -2.37 -9.85 8.15
C ASP A 42 -3.60 -10.52 8.79
N LYS A 43 -4.44 -9.76 9.49
CA LYS A 43 -5.68 -10.26 10.08
C LYS A 43 -6.73 -10.67 9.04
N TYR A 44 -6.70 -10.07 7.85
CA TYR A 44 -7.63 -10.39 6.77
C TYR A 44 -7.14 -11.60 5.96
N ILE A 45 -5.83 -11.83 5.87
CA ILE A 45 -5.26 -12.98 5.15
C ILE A 45 -5.72 -14.31 5.77
N LYS A 46 -6.00 -14.32 7.07
CA LYS A 46 -6.37 -15.52 7.83
C LYS A 46 -7.88 -15.74 7.94
N ASP A 47 -8.69 -14.89 7.29
CA ASP A 47 -10.14 -14.91 7.39
C ASP A 47 -10.75 -15.17 6.02
N ASP A 48 -11.46 -16.29 5.89
CA ASP A 48 -12.05 -16.75 4.63
C ASP A 48 -13.11 -15.79 4.05
N ASN A 49 -13.59 -14.83 4.84
CA ASN A 49 -14.51 -13.78 4.37
C ASN A 49 -13.80 -12.68 3.57
N TYR A 50 -12.46 -12.71 3.49
CA TYR A 50 -11.67 -11.70 2.80
C TYR A 50 -10.87 -12.29 1.64
N ILE A 51 -10.59 -11.44 0.67
CA ILE A 51 -9.59 -11.67 -0.39
C ILE A 51 -8.54 -10.58 -0.23
N VAL A 52 -7.28 -10.93 -0.03
CA VAL A 52 -6.21 -9.93 0.18
C VAL A 52 -5.27 -9.90 -1.00
N ILE A 53 -5.22 -8.75 -1.68
CA ILE A 53 -4.34 -8.49 -2.81
C ILE A 53 -3.18 -7.60 -2.34
N ASP A 54 -1.99 -8.20 -2.21
CA ASP A 54 -0.76 -7.48 -1.93
C ASP A 54 0.01 -7.24 -3.23
N THR A 55 0.10 -5.97 -3.63
CA THR A 55 0.83 -5.55 -4.84
C THR A 55 2.31 -5.94 -4.85
N ASP A 56 2.96 -6.06 -3.69
CA ASP A 56 4.33 -6.55 -3.62
C ASP A 56 4.41 -8.05 -3.96
N ILE A 57 3.35 -8.83 -3.74
CA ILE A 57 3.25 -10.26 -4.09
C ILE A 57 2.86 -10.46 -5.56
N VAL A 58 1.90 -9.67 -6.06
CA VAL A 58 1.44 -9.71 -7.46
C VAL A 58 2.62 -9.44 -8.42
N PHE A 59 3.50 -8.50 -8.09
CA PHE A 59 4.66 -8.15 -8.93
C PHE A 59 5.97 -8.77 -8.43
N SER A 60 5.89 -9.97 -7.82
CA SER A 60 7.06 -10.73 -7.35
C SER A 60 7.09 -12.13 -7.95
N ASN A 61 8.29 -12.66 -8.15
CA ASN A 61 8.50 -14.05 -8.55
C ASN A 61 8.67 -15.00 -7.35
N LYS A 62 8.55 -14.49 -6.11
CA LYS A 62 8.74 -15.29 -4.90
C LYS A 62 7.53 -16.16 -4.61
N LEU A 63 7.74 -17.35 -4.06
CA LEU A 63 6.65 -18.16 -3.52
C LEU A 63 5.93 -17.40 -2.40
N SER A 64 4.61 -17.55 -2.33
CA SER A 64 3.74 -16.91 -1.36
C SER A 64 2.57 -17.84 -1.01
N ALA A 65 2.13 -17.80 0.24
CA ALA A 65 0.92 -18.50 0.69
C ALA A 65 -0.37 -17.71 0.41
N ASN A 66 -0.26 -16.42 0.05
CA ASN A 66 -1.41 -15.63 -0.41
C ASN A 66 -1.68 -15.99 -1.88
N LEU A 67 -2.60 -16.94 -2.08
CA LEU A 67 -2.87 -17.56 -3.37
C LEU A 67 -3.54 -16.59 -4.34
N GLU A 68 -4.46 -15.74 -3.85
CA GLU A 68 -5.19 -14.78 -4.66
C GLU A 68 -4.26 -13.72 -5.27
N SER A 69 -3.25 -13.26 -4.51
CA SER A 69 -2.20 -12.39 -5.06
C SER A 69 -1.30 -13.12 -6.07
N VAL A 70 -1.10 -14.43 -5.91
CA VAL A 70 -0.32 -15.25 -6.84
C VAL A 70 -1.10 -15.48 -8.14
N GLU A 71 -2.41 -15.70 -8.08
CA GLU A 71 -3.28 -15.87 -9.26
C GLU A 71 -3.22 -14.66 -10.19
N LEU A 72 -3.23 -13.45 -9.62
CA LEU A 72 -3.11 -12.21 -10.38
C LEU A 72 -1.77 -12.04 -11.12
N ARG A 73 -0.70 -12.80 -10.77
CA ARG A 73 0.57 -12.76 -11.51
C ARG A 73 0.38 -13.11 -12.98
N THR A 74 -0.51 -14.05 -13.28
CA THR A 74 -0.81 -14.46 -14.65
C THR A 74 -1.48 -13.32 -15.43
N ILE A 75 -2.29 -12.50 -14.76
CA ILE A 75 -2.98 -11.36 -15.38
C ILE A 75 -1.99 -10.22 -15.68
N PHE A 76 -0.98 -10.05 -14.83
CA PHE A 76 0.02 -8.99 -14.94
C PHE A 76 1.41 -9.50 -15.38
N SER A 77 1.49 -10.69 -15.99
CA SER A 77 2.77 -11.36 -16.26
C SER A 77 3.65 -10.64 -17.27
N ASP A 78 3.03 -9.83 -18.14
CA ASP A 78 3.72 -9.02 -19.15
C ASP A 78 4.16 -7.65 -18.59
N LYS A 79 3.88 -7.36 -17.31
CA LYS A 79 4.16 -6.07 -16.67
C LYS A 79 5.30 -6.16 -15.67
N GLN A 80 6.19 -5.16 -15.69
CA GLN A 80 7.21 -4.98 -14.67
C GLN A 80 6.63 -4.24 -13.44
N LYS A 81 7.34 -4.27 -12.32
CA LYS A 81 6.85 -3.69 -11.05
C LYS A 81 6.59 -2.17 -11.12
N ASP A 82 7.34 -1.45 -11.93
CA ASP A 82 7.18 -0.02 -12.18
C ASP A 82 5.89 0.32 -12.96
N TYR A 83 5.22 -0.68 -13.55
CA TYR A 83 3.88 -0.54 -14.13
C TYR A 83 2.90 0.17 -13.20
N LEU A 84 2.92 -0.14 -11.90
CA LEU A 84 2.05 0.47 -10.90
C LEU A 84 2.34 1.96 -10.64
N ILE A 85 3.47 2.49 -11.10
CA ILE A 85 3.79 3.91 -10.97
C ILE A 85 2.98 4.73 -11.97
N ALA A 86 2.81 4.22 -13.19
CA ALA A 86 2.11 4.92 -14.27
C ALA A 86 0.64 4.50 -14.42
N ASN A 87 0.30 3.26 -14.06
CA ASN A 87 -0.95 2.59 -14.41
C ASN A 87 -1.69 2.02 -13.20
N PHE A 88 -1.63 2.72 -12.05
CA PHE A 88 -2.29 2.24 -10.83
C PHE A 88 -3.82 2.14 -10.99
N ASP A 89 -4.45 3.10 -11.67
CA ASP A 89 -5.90 3.10 -11.94
C ASP A 89 -6.32 1.86 -12.74
N GLU A 90 -5.56 1.50 -13.78
CA GLU A 90 -5.81 0.30 -14.60
C GLU A 90 -5.65 -0.98 -13.77
N PHE A 91 -4.58 -1.07 -12.97
CA PHE A 91 -4.38 -2.17 -12.03
C PHE A 91 -5.58 -2.31 -11.10
N TYR A 92 -5.99 -1.22 -10.47
CA TYR A 92 -7.08 -1.19 -9.51
C TYR A 92 -8.39 -1.68 -10.13
N LEU A 93 -8.78 -1.12 -11.27
CA LEU A 93 -10.01 -1.51 -11.99
C LEU A 93 -9.99 -2.98 -12.44
N LYS A 94 -8.84 -3.49 -12.91
CA LYS A 94 -8.70 -4.91 -13.28
C LYS A 94 -8.87 -5.85 -12.10
N VAL A 95 -8.33 -5.48 -10.94
CA VAL A 95 -8.51 -6.28 -9.71
C VAL A 95 -9.97 -6.27 -9.27
N LEU A 96 -10.65 -5.12 -9.34
CA LEU A 96 -12.08 -5.04 -9.04
C LEU A 96 -12.92 -5.92 -9.98
N ASP A 97 -12.67 -5.85 -11.29
CA ASP A 97 -13.40 -6.64 -12.28
C ASP A 97 -13.15 -8.14 -12.11
N TYR A 98 -11.92 -8.54 -11.82
CA TYR A 98 -11.57 -9.95 -11.63
C TYR A 98 -12.31 -10.59 -10.44
N PHE A 99 -12.56 -9.83 -9.37
CA PHE A 99 -13.23 -10.33 -8.17
C PHE A 99 -14.69 -9.85 -8.02
N LYS A 100 -15.29 -9.26 -9.04
CA LYS A 100 -16.63 -8.63 -8.96
C LYS A 100 -17.75 -9.60 -8.55
N ASP A 101 -17.61 -10.88 -8.89
CA ASP A 101 -18.62 -11.91 -8.61
C ASP A 101 -18.41 -12.58 -7.23
N SER A 102 -17.37 -12.18 -6.49
CA SER A 102 -17.10 -12.69 -5.14
C SER A 102 -18.02 -12.03 -4.11
N ASN A 103 -18.53 -12.83 -3.16
CA ASN A 103 -19.28 -12.31 -2.02
C ASN A 103 -18.39 -11.83 -0.85
N LYS A 104 -17.08 -12.11 -0.93
CA LYS A 104 -16.05 -11.77 0.06
C LYS A 104 -15.72 -10.28 0.04
N THR A 105 -15.12 -9.79 1.12
CA THR A 105 -14.57 -8.42 1.16
C THR A 105 -13.18 -8.40 0.53
N LEU A 106 -13.01 -7.59 -0.51
CA LEU A 106 -11.73 -7.41 -1.18
C LEU A 106 -10.86 -6.40 -0.43
N VAL A 107 -9.63 -6.77 -0.11
CA VAL A 107 -8.63 -5.93 0.55
C VAL A 107 -7.46 -5.73 -0.39
N ILE A 108 -7.10 -4.49 -0.70
CA ILE A 108 -5.98 -4.17 -1.60
C ILE A 108 -4.90 -3.44 -0.79
N ASP A 109 -3.76 -4.10 -0.56
CA ASP A 109 -2.58 -3.54 0.11
C ASP A 109 -1.58 -3.03 -0.94
N SER A 110 -1.41 -1.72 -0.98
CA SER A 110 -0.50 -1.08 -1.92
C SER A 110 0.03 0.26 -1.40
N ALA A 111 1.32 0.51 -1.58
CA ALA A 111 1.86 1.86 -1.41
C ALA A 111 1.56 2.76 -2.61
N GLN A 112 1.06 2.21 -3.72
CA GLN A 112 0.95 2.90 -5.01
C GLN A 112 -0.35 3.69 -5.17
N TYR A 113 -1.24 3.71 -4.17
CA TYR A 113 -2.38 4.64 -4.15
C TYR A 113 -1.96 6.11 -4.26
N ARG A 114 -0.73 6.46 -3.87
CA ARG A 114 -0.15 7.78 -4.11
C ARG A 114 -0.03 8.15 -5.60
N ASN A 115 -0.17 7.18 -6.52
CA ASN A 115 -0.12 7.37 -7.96
C ASN A 115 -1.50 7.28 -8.62
N ILE A 116 -2.59 7.17 -7.85
CA ILE A 116 -3.93 7.18 -8.42
C ILE A 116 -4.18 8.53 -9.12
N LYS A 117 -4.83 8.51 -10.29
CA LYS A 117 -5.11 9.73 -11.05
C LYS A 117 -6.59 10.08 -11.00
N ASP A 118 -7.46 9.11 -11.20
CA ASP A 118 -8.90 9.28 -11.09
C ASP A 118 -9.39 8.78 -9.71
N TYR A 119 -9.70 9.72 -8.82
CA TYR A 119 -10.21 9.40 -7.49
C TYR A 119 -11.65 8.85 -7.49
N SER A 120 -12.42 9.07 -8.57
CA SER A 120 -13.81 8.64 -8.66
C SER A 120 -13.97 7.11 -8.76
N ILE A 121 -12.89 6.41 -9.13
CA ILE A 121 -12.87 4.95 -9.21
C ILE A 121 -12.80 4.28 -7.83
N LEU A 122 -12.38 5.02 -6.79
CA LEU A 122 -12.22 4.46 -5.45
C LEU A 122 -13.57 3.95 -4.90
N LYS A 123 -13.54 2.77 -4.27
CA LYS A 123 -14.71 2.09 -3.71
C LYS A 123 -14.42 1.63 -2.28
N GLY A 124 -15.47 1.50 -1.49
CA GLY A 124 -15.43 0.98 -0.13
C GLY A 124 -14.70 1.92 0.82
N LYS A 125 -13.84 1.36 1.64
CA LYS A 125 -13.09 2.06 2.69
C LYS A 125 -11.64 2.29 2.27
N VAL A 126 -11.09 3.45 2.58
CA VAL A 126 -9.66 3.75 2.45
C VAL A 126 -9.05 3.90 3.84
N ILE A 127 -7.93 3.20 4.07
CA ILE A 127 -7.15 3.22 5.30
C ILE A 127 -5.73 3.63 4.93
N VAL A 128 -5.30 4.79 5.42
CA VAL A 128 -3.94 5.30 5.22
C VAL A 128 -3.16 5.18 6.52
N MET A 129 -2.12 4.35 6.52
CA MET A 129 -1.20 4.24 7.65
C MET A 129 -0.36 5.51 7.74
N ARG A 130 -0.42 6.18 8.90
CA ARG A 130 0.26 7.46 9.15
C ARG A 130 1.41 7.36 10.15
N THR A 131 2.13 6.25 10.11
CA THR A 131 3.45 6.15 10.75
C THR A 131 4.38 7.20 10.14
N SER A 132 5.17 7.87 10.97
CA SER A 132 6.08 8.92 10.52
C SER A 132 7.12 8.41 9.53
N ILE A 133 7.60 9.29 8.66
CA ILE A 133 8.54 8.93 7.60
C ILE A 133 9.87 8.45 8.17
N ASN A 134 10.37 9.07 9.24
CA ASN A 134 11.58 8.60 9.91
C ASN A 134 11.41 7.22 10.53
N THR A 135 10.29 6.95 11.21
CA THR A 135 10.00 5.60 11.72
C THR A 135 9.90 4.58 10.58
N CYS A 136 9.22 4.92 9.49
CA CYS A 136 9.12 4.06 8.30
C CYS A 136 10.50 3.74 7.72
N TYR A 137 11.34 4.76 7.51
CA TYR A 137 12.68 4.62 6.98
C TYR A 137 13.55 3.73 7.88
N GLN A 138 13.57 3.97 9.19
CA GLN A 138 14.33 3.14 10.14
C GLN A 138 13.87 1.68 10.15
N ARG A 139 12.55 1.43 10.10
CA ARG A 139 12.01 0.07 10.00
C ARG A 139 12.46 -0.65 8.73
N LEU A 140 12.60 0.05 7.60
CA LEU A 140 13.14 -0.53 6.36
C LEU A 140 14.60 -0.93 6.50
N LEU A 141 15.43 -0.03 7.05
CA LEU A 141 16.85 -0.31 7.27
C LEU A 141 17.04 -1.51 8.21
N ASN A 142 16.31 -1.53 9.32
CA ASN A 142 16.36 -2.63 10.28
C ASN A 142 15.89 -3.95 9.66
N ARG A 143 14.80 -3.93 8.88
CA ARG A 143 14.34 -5.13 8.16
C ARG A 143 15.38 -5.66 7.17
N TRP A 144 16.11 -4.77 6.49
CA TRP A 144 17.18 -5.19 5.59
C TRP A 144 18.31 -5.87 6.37
N LYS A 145 18.75 -5.29 7.49
CA LYS A 145 19.79 -5.86 8.36
C LYS A 145 19.40 -7.25 8.89
N LEU A 146 18.13 -7.48 9.19
CA LEU A 146 17.63 -8.78 9.67
C LEU A 146 17.54 -9.85 8.57
N LYS A 147 17.36 -9.45 7.31
CA LYS A 147 17.14 -10.38 6.19
C LYS A 147 18.40 -10.69 5.38
N ASN A 148 19.46 -9.92 5.56
CA ASN A 148 20.69 -10.03 4.78
C ASN A 148 21.88 -10.16 5.73
N LYS A 149 22.91 -10.89 5.31
CA LYS A 149 24.20 -10.84 6.00
C LYS A 149 24.74 -9.42 5.88
N TYR A 150 25.10 -8.81 7.00
CA TYR A 150 25.51 -7.41 7.00
C TYR A 150 26.76 -7.19 6.15
N ASN A 151 26.65 -6.24 5.22
CA ASN A 151 27.75 -5.67 4.45
C ASN A 151 27.51 -4.16 4.38
N GLU A 152 28.50 -3.36 4.80
CA GLU A 152 28.37 -1.90 4.88
C GLU A 152 28.05 -1.27 3.52
N GLU A 153 28.74 -1.69 2.46
CA GLU A 153 28.56 -1.13 1.12
C GLU A 153 27.15 -1.41 0.57
N GLU A 154 26.68 -2.66 0.69
CA GLU A 154 25.33 -3.03 0.26
C GLU A 154 24.26 -2.36 1.11
N PHE A 155 24.51 -2.21 2.42
CA PHE A 155 23.61 -1.50 3.33
C PHE A 155 23.49 -0.03 2.94
N GLN A 156 24.59 0.67 2.66
CA GLN A 156 24.57 2.08 2.24
C GLN A 156 23.92 2.27 0.87
N LYS A 157 24.15 1.35 -0.08
CA LYS A 157 23.43 1.33 -1.37
C LYS A 157 21.91 1.17 -1.15
N TYR A 158 21.49 0.26 -0.28
CA TYR A 158 20.09 0.08 0.07
C TYR A 158 19.51 1.33 0.75
N ALA A 159 20.19 1.87 1.76
CA ALA A 159 19.76 3.05 2.51
C ALA A 159 19.57 4.27 1.60
N THR A 160 20.55 4.53 0.72
CA THR A 160 20.49 5.62 -0.26
C THR A 160 19.29 5.47 -1.19
N ARG A 161 19.04 4.28 -1.72
CA ARG A 161 17.85 4.00 -2.56
C ARG A 161 16.54 4.22 -1.81
N LYS A 162 16.51 3.98 -0.49
CA LYS A 162 15.30 4.15 0.33
C LYS A 162 15.03 5.58 0.76
N LYS A 163 15.95 6.53 0.54
CA LYS A 163 15.70 7.95 0.75
C LYS A 163 14.56 8.50 -0.10
N GLY A 164 14.20 7.85 -1.21
CA GLY A 164 13.02 8.23 -2.00
C GLY A 164 11.72 8.32 -1.20
N ILE A 165 11.62 7.64 -0.04
CA ILE A 165 10.47 7.76 0.88
C ILE A 165 10.20 9.20 1.34
N PHE A 166 11.26 10.02 1.46
CA PHE A 166 11.16 11.43 1.83
C PHE A 166 10.60 12.31 0.71
N GLU A 167 10.48 11.79 -0.51
CA GLU A 167 9.80 12.48 -1.61
C GLU A 167 8.40 11.89 -1.82
N TRP A 168 8.28 10.55 -1.82
CA TRP A 168 7.04 9.85 -2.13
C TRP A 168 5.90 10.16 -1.15
N TYR A 169 6.22 10.46 0.11
CA TYR A 169 5.19 10.76 1.10
C TYR A 169 4.42 12.05 0.81
N HIS A 170 4.98 12.99 0.03
CA HIS A 170 4.25 14.17 -0.43
C HIS A 170 3.10 13.78 -1.36
N SER A 171 3.33 12.85 -2.29
CA SER A 171 2.27 12.29 -3.14
C SER A 171 1.22 11.55 -2.32
N LEU A 172 1.63 10.84 -1.27
CA LEU A 172 0.69 10.18 -0.36
C LEU A 172 -0.13 11.18 0.47
N ASN A 173 0.48 12.29 0.91
CA ASN A 173 -0.24 13.38 1.56
C ASN A 173 -1.24 14.06 0.63
N LYS A 174 -0.88 14.27 -0.65
CA LYS A 174 -1.82 14.74 -1.67
C LYS A 174 -2.98 13.77 -1.85
N PHE A 175 -2.72 12.47 -1.89
CA PHE A 175 -3.77 11.45 -1.93
C PHE A 175 -4.73 11.56 -0.73
N ILE A 176 -4.21 11.70 0.50
CA ILE A 176 -5.03 11.91 1.72
C ILE A 176 -5.90 13.16 1.58
N GLU A 177 -5.33 14.26 1.06
CA GLU A 177 -6.04 15.52 0.86
C GLU A 177 -7.21 15.34 -0.11
N GLU A 178 -6.99 14.70 -1.25
CA GLU A 178 -8.03 14.50 -2.26
C GLU A 178 -9.16 13.59 -1.76
N ILE A 179 -8.84 12.46 -1.11
CA ILE A 179 -9.88 11.58 -0.57
C ILE A 179 -10.66 12.20 0.59
N SER A 180 -10.09 13.20 1.29
CA SER A 180 -10.79 13.92 2.36
C SER A 180 -11.94 14.79 1.83
N LYS A 181 -11.86 15.18 0.55
CA LYS A 181 -12.85 16.02 -0.14
C LYS A 181 -14.00 15.21 -0.75
N ILE A 182 -13.88 13.88 -0.80
CA ILE A 182 -14.92 12.99 -1.32
C ILE A 182 -16.02 12.88 -0.26
N ASN A 183 -17.27 13.13 -0.65
CA ASN A 183 -18.43 13.08 0.24
C ASN A 183 -18.92 11.65 0.44
#